data_AF-A0A959CEX3-F1
#
_entry.id   AF-A0A959CEX3-F1
#
_cell.length_a   1.000
_cell.length_b   1.000
_cell.length_c   1.000
_cell.angle_alpha   90.00
_cell.angle_beta   90.00
_cell.angle_gamma   90.00
#
_symmetry.space_group_name_H-M   'P 1'
#
loop_
_entity.id
_entity.type
_entity.pdbx_description
1 polymer ?
#
loop_
_entity_poly.entity_id
_entity_poly.type
_entity_poly.pdbx_seq_one_letter_code
_entity_poly.pdbx_strand_id
1 'polypeptide(L)' 'FEGRDRATGELRWTGTRADLIFGSNSELRALAEVYGCTDAREKFVKDFVAAWNKVMNLDRFDLD' A
#
# COMPACT_ATOMS: atom_id res chain seq x y z
N PHE A 1 0.78 -1.31 -16.87
CA PHE A 1 2.22 -1.59 -16.85
C PHE A 1 2.41 -3.06 -16.52
N GLU A 2 3.45 -3.67 -17.09
CA GLU A 2 3.77 -5.09 -16.90
C GLU A 2 5.08 -5.21 -16.13
N GLY A 3 5.03 -5.87 -14.98
CA GLY A 3 6.20 -6.28 -14.22
C GLY A 3 6.64 -7.66 -14.69
N ARG A 4 7.78 -7.73 -15.37
CA ARG A 4 8.37 -8.97 -15.86
C ARG A 4 9.54 -9.38 -14.97
N ASP A 5 9.71 -10.68 -14.77
CA ASP A 5 10.91 -11.21 -14.15
C ASP A 5 12.14 -10.80 -14.97
N ARG A 6 13.18 -10.28 -14.30
CA ARG A 6 14.33 -9.69 -14.99
C ARG A 6 15.20 -10.75 -15.69
N ALA A 7 15.23 -11.98 -15.19
CA ALA A 7 16.09 -13.04 -15.74
C ALA A 7 15.40 -13.79 -16.88
N THR A 8 14.10 -14.02 -16.77
CA THR A 8 13.34 -14.88 -17.70
C THR A 8 12.45 -14.10 -18.68
N GLY A 9 12.12 -12.85 -18.38
CA GLY A 9 11.17 -12.05 -19.17
C GLY A 9 9.70 -12.45 -18.98
N GLU A 10 9.44 -13.45 -18.13
CA GLU A 10 8.10 -13.92 -17.83
C GLU A 10 7.27 -12.81 -17.15
N LEU A 11 6.02 -12.67 -17.57
CA LEU A 11 5.09 -11.73 -16.95
C LEU A 11 4.77 -12.20 -15.53
N ARG A 12 5.10 -11.40 -14.51
CA ARG A 12 4.78 -11.69 -13.11
C ARG A 12 3.60 -10.89 -12.60
N TRP A 13 3.54 -9.60 -12.94
CA TRP A 13 2.56 -8.69 -12.35
C TRP A 13 2.05 -7.70 -13.38
N THR A 14 0.83 -7.22 -13.18
CA THR A 14 0.28 -6.05 -13.88
C THR A 14 -0.07 -4.99 -12.85
N GLY A 15 0.29 -3.74 -13.14
CA GLY A 15 -0.03 -2.59 -12.28
C GLY A 15 -0.39 -1.36 -13.08
N THR A 16 -1.11 -0.43 -12.47
CA THR A 16 -1.47 0.88 -13.00
C THR A 16 -0.55 1.96 -12.44
N ARG A 17 -0.78 3.23 -12.81
CA ARG A 17 -0.04 4.35 -12.21
C ARG A 17 -0.32 4.49 -10.71
N ALA A 18 -1.54 4.19 -10.28
CA ALA A 18 -1.94 4.28 -8.88
C ALA A 18 -1.18 3.28 -7.99
N ASP A 19 -0.74 2.16 -8.54
CA ASP A 19 0.06 1.17 -7.82
C ASP A 19 1.54 1.56 -7.81
N LEU A 20 2.08 1.93 -8.99
CA LEU A 20 3.52 2.15 -9.15
C LEU A 20 4.04 3.44 -8.52
N ILE A 21 3.17 4.41 -8.22
CA ILE A 21 3.57 5.67 -7.57
C ILE A 21 4.21 5.43 -6.19
N PHE A 22 3.78 4.38 -5.47
CA PHE A 22 4.35 3.99 -4.18
C PHE A 22 5.79 3.49 -4.26
N GLY A 23 6.28 3.13 -5.46
CA GLY A 23 7.67 2.73 -5.67
C GLY A 23 8.57 3.81 -6.28
N SER A 24 7.99 4.93 -6.75
CA SER A 24 8.68 5.95 -7.56
C SER A 24 8.71 7.34 -6.94
N ASN A 25 7.66 7.76 -6.21
CA ASN A 25 7.68 9.00 -5.45
C ASN A 25 8.48 8.80 -4.15
N SER A 26 9.41 9.71 -3.84
CA SER A 26 10.33 9.55 -2.71
C SER A 26 9.64 9.45 -1.35
N GLU A 27 8.58 10.21 -1.12
CA GLU A 27 7.85 10.20 0.16
C GLU A 27 7.00 8.94 0.29
N LEU A 28 6.26 8.58 -0.76
CA LEU A 28 5.44 7.36 -0.75
C LEU A 28 6.29 6.10 -0.68
N ARG A 29 7.46 6.11 -1.32
CA ARG A 29 8.43 5.02 -1.25
C ARG A 29 8.98 4.82 0.16
N ALA A 30 9.29 5.90 0.88
CA ALA A 30 9.73 5.79 2.27
C ALA A 30 8.66 5.12 3.16
N LEU A 31 7.38 5.44 2.94
CA LEU A 31 6.28 4.76 3.63
C LEU A 31 6.14 3.29 3.21
N ALA A 32 6.26 3.00 1.92
CA ALA A 32 6.20 1.62 1.41
C ALA A 32 7.35 0.76 1.97
N GLU A 33 8.54 1.33 2.15
CA GLU A 33 9.68 0.65 2.77
C GLU A 33 9.42 0.29 4.24
N VAL A 34 8.78 1.19 5.01
CA VAL A 34 8.37 0.88 6.40
C VAL A 34 7.43 -0.32 6.44
N TYR A 35 6.42 -0.38 5.58
CA TYR A 35 5.47 -1.50 5.56
C TYR A 35 6.01 -2.78 4.89
N GLY A 36 7.05 -2.65 4.05
CA GLY A 36 7.71 -3.76 3.39
C GLY A 36 8.80 -4.45 4.24
N CYS A 37 9.17 -3.89 5.39
CA CYS A 37 10.11 -4.50 6.33
C CYS A 37 9.58 -5.81 6.92
N THR A 38 10.48 -6.73 7.28
CA THR A 38 10.13 -8.08 7.74
C THR A 38 9.37 -8.10 9.07
N ASP A 39 9.54 -7.08 9.90
CA ASP A 39 8.89 -6.90 11.20
C ASP A 39 7.61 -6.05 11.14
N ALA A 40 7.25 -5.52 9.96
CA ALA A 40 6.16 -4.56 9.84
C ALA A 40 4.77 -5.18 9.63
N ARG A 41 4.65 -6.51 9.57
CA ARG A 41 3.37 -7.19 9.25
C ARG A 41 2.24 -6.82 10.21
N GLU A 42 2.50 -6.88 11.53
CA GLU A 42 1.47 -6.57 12.53
C GLU A 42 1.09 -5.08 12.48
N LYS A 43 2.07 -4.20 12.32
CA LYS A 43 1.87 -2.77 12.15
C LYS A 43 0.99 -2.47 10.94
N PHE A 44 1.29 -3.06 9.78
CA PHE A 44 0.51 -2.88 8.55
C PHE A 44 -0.95 -3.25 8.76
N VAL A 45 -1.23 -4.40 9.38
CA VAL A 45 -2.61 -4.83 9.64
C VAL A 45 -3.34 -3.86 10.57
N LYS A 46 -2.72 -3.44 11.67
CA LYS A 46 -3.32 -2.51 12.62
C LYS A 46 -3.61 -1.15 11.98
N ASP A 47 -2.65 -0.60 11.25
CA ASP A 47 -2.79 0.70 10.60
C ASP A 47 -3.84 0.66 9.50
N PHE A 48 -3.90 -0.43 8.73
CA PHE A 48 -4.94 -0.63 7.71
C PHE A 48 -6.33 -0.68 8.34
N VAL A 49 -6.52 -1.45 9.42
CA VAL A 49 -7.82 -1.55 10.12
C VAL A 49 -8.23 -0.21 10.71
N ALA A 50 -7.29 0.54 11.30
CA ALA A 50 -7.57 1.87 11.84
C ALA A 50 -8.01 2.85 10.74
N ALA A 51 -7.31 2.86 9.60
CA ALA A 51 -7.67 3.69 8.45
C ALA A 51 -9.03 3.30 7.86
N TRP A 52 -9.32 2.00 7.74
CA TRP A 52 -10.61 1.50 7.30
C TRP A 52 -11.73 1.96 8.22
N ASN A 53 -11.59 1.72 9.53
CA ASN A 53 -12.58 2.13 10.52
C ASN A 53 -12.81 3.65 10.53
N LYS A 54 -11.75 4.45 10.33
CA LYS A 54 -11.88 5.90 10.20
C LYS A 54 -12.78 6.26 9.02
N VAL A 55 -12.52 5.69 7.83
CA VAL A 55 -13.30 5.99 6.62
C VAL A 55 -14.76 5.55 6.78
N MET A 56 -15.01 4.40 7.40
CA MET A 56 -16.37 3.87 7.62
C MET A 56 -17.22 4.70 8.59
N ASN A 57 -16.63 5.62 9.34
CA ASN A 57 -17.36 6.48 10.29
C ASN A 57 -17.31 7.96 9.89
N LEU A 58 -16.85 8.32 8.68
CA LEU A 58 -16.75 9.73 8.26
C LEU A 58 -18.10 10.46 8.14
N ASP A 59 -19.21 9.73 8.06
CA ASP A 59 -20.57 10.25 7.95
C ASP A 59 -21.40 10.07 9.23
N ARG A 60 -20.81 9.54 10.31
CA ARG A 60 -21.46 9.29 11.61
C ARG A 60 -21.54 10.53 12.48
N PHE A 61 -22.17 11.58 11.96
CA PHE A 61 -22.39 12.85 12.68
C PHE A 61 -23.34 12.72 13.88
N ASP A 62 -23.96 11.56 14.09
CA ASP A 62 -24.83 11.22 15.22
C ASP A 62 -24.07 10.88 16.52
N LEU A 63 -22.75 10.72 16.43
CA LEU A 63 -21.89 10.30 17.54
C LEU A 63 -21.07 11.43 18.18
N ASP A 64 -21.25 12.68 17.73
CA ASP A 64 -20.58 13.89 18.22
C ASP A 64 -21.43 14.68 19.25
#